data_AF-A0A8H7V3I0-F1
#
_entry.id   AF-A0A8H7V3I0-F1
#
_cell.length_a   1.000
_cell.length_b   1.000
_cell.length_c   1.000
_cell.angle_alpha   90.00
_cell.angle_beta   90.00
_cell.angle_gamma   90.00
#
_symmetry.space_group_name_H-M   'P 1'
#
loop_
_entity.id
_entity.type
_entity.pdbx_description
1 polymer ?
#
loop_
_entity_poly.entity_id
_entity_poly.type
_entity_poly.pdbx_seq_one_letter_code
_entity_poly.pdbx_strand_id
1 'polypeptide(L)'
;MAILSHSSSRDIRNGCTVWGVDSGIIDLITAVDSSGDKERQRTTSLDEYYHLCGYNQATFQRYKHQSQNESVFQLISQLPSLKTTNSHDFLLASKKRFVDYDILCNYYNNDNWSSKLKFKTYIKKQIKAVEEICKRLVVGSKKYGRESKTGIKTATENTSIHYPNALQDAEKLLTSTVIAFGDATFYSSMRGNKAATVKLIKKKLQQMRGGTIQICFIDEYLTSQVCNVCKNRTLENVSTATPK
;
A
#
# COMPACT_ATOMS: atom_id res chain seq x y z
N MET A 1 6.45 21.80 18.06
CA MET A 1 6.38 22.60 16.82
C MET A 1 7.70 22.34 16.13
N ALA A 2 7.72 21.50 15.11
CA ALA A 2 8.94 21.32 14.32
C ALA A 2 9.18 22.64 13.58
N ILE A 3 10.38 23.18 13.74
CA ILE A 3 10.80 24.44 13.13
C ILE A 3 10.74 24.23 11.61
N LEU A 4 9.75 24.86 10.99
CA LEU A 4 9.73 25.12 9.56
C LEU A 4 10.92 26.03 9.29
N SER A 5 12.05 25.46 8.89
CA SER A 5 13.19 26.23 8.41
C SER A 5 12.83 26.92 7.10
N HIS A 6 12.39 28.17 7.26
CA HIS A 6 12.66 29.33 6.41
C HIS A 6 12.12 29.42 4.97
N SER A 7 11.06 28.66 4.63
CA SER A 7 10.07 29.09 3.61
C SER A 7 8.93 28.08 3.53
N SER A 8 7.76 28.33 4.14
CA SER A 8 6.44 27.72 3.79
C SER A 8 5.36 27.83 4.89
N SER A 9 5.66 28.25 6.13
CA SER A 9 4.63 28.22 7.20
C SER A 9 3.48 29.22 7.01
N ARG A 10 3.70 30.28 6.22
CA ARG A 10 2.68 31.31 5.95
C ARG A 10 1.76 30.92 4.78
N ASP A 11 2.16 29.97 3.94
CA ASP A 11 1.42 29.56 2.73
C ASP A 11 0.32 28.51 2.99
N ILE A 12 0.37 27.81 4.13
CA ILE A 12 -0.64 26.80 4.51
C ILE A 12 -1.97 27.47 4.94
N ARG A 13 -1.96 28.78 5.22
CA ARG A 13 -3.12 29.52 5.76
C ARG A 13 -4.22 29.82 4.73
N ASN A 14 -4.01 29.56 3.44
CA ASN A 14 -4.94 29.95 2.38
C ASN A 14 -5.59 28.75 1.70
N GLY A 15 -6.63 28.18 2.33
CA GLY A 15 -7.57 27.27 1.70
C GLY A 15 -7.06 25.85 1.36
N CYS A 16 -5.78 25.54 1.58
CA CYS A 16 -5.17 24.26 1.23
C CYS A 16 -5.75 23.08 2.03
N THR A 17 -5.90 21.92 1.39
CA THR A 17 -6.26 20.67 2.10
C THR A 17 -4.99 19.97 2.58
N VAL A 18 -4.91 19.63 3.87
CA VAL A 18 -3.73 18.96 4.44
C VAL A 18 -4.07 17.53 4.83
N TRP A 19 -3.34 16.56 4.29
CA TRP A 19 -3.45 15.15 4.68
C TRP A 19 -2.21 14.70 5.44
N GLY A 20 -2.36 14.31 6.69
CA GLY A 20 -1.36 13.53 7.43
C GLY A 20 -1.46 12.07 7.03
N VAL A 21 -0.38 11.50 6.48
CA VAL A 21 -0.36 10.13 5.95
C VAL A 21 0.53 9.25 6.79
N ASP A 22 -0.07 8.18 7.32
CA ASP A 22 0.60 7.09 8.02
C ASP A 22 0.54 5.80 7.18
N SER A 23 1.64 5.04 7.19
CA SER A 23 1.72 3.73 6.54
C SER A 23 1.79 2.62 7.58
N GLY A 24 0.74 1.80 7.64
CA GLY A 24 0.60 0.76 8.67
C GLY A 24 0.86 -0.67 8.17
N ILE A 25 0.57 -1.64 9.04
CA ILE A 25 0.68 -3.08 8.76
C ILE A 25 -0.60 -3.62 8.11
N ILE A 26 -1.75 -3.31 8.72
CA ILE A 26 -3.08 -3.77 8.31
C ILE A 26 -3.62 -2.85 7.21
N ASP A 27 -3.58 -1.55 7.49
CA ASP A 27 -3.84 -0.52 6.51
C ASP A 27 -2.52 -0.07 5.87
N LEU A 28 -2.41 -0.30 4.56
CA LEU A 28 -1.23 0.07 3.79
C LEU A 28 -0.99 1.58 3.87
N ILE A 29 -2.07 2.36 3.82
CA ILE A 29 -2.08 3.80 4.00
C ILE A 29 -3.35 4.21 4.75
N THR A 30 -3.17 5.04 5.74
CA THR A 30 -4.22 5.83 6.40
C THR A 30 -3.87 7.30 6.26
N ALA A 31 -4.79 8.10 5.77
CA ALA A 31 -4.65 9.54 5.65
C ALA A 31 -5.77 10.22 6.43
N VAL A 32 -5.40 11.20 7.25
CA VAL A 32 -6.34 11.98 8.05
C VAL A 32 -6.18 13.46 7.73
N ASP A 33 -7.31 14.15 7.60
CA ASP A 33 -7.39 15.60 7.48
C ASP A 33 -8.14 16.16 8.68
N SER A 34 -7.47 17.04 9.42
CA SER A 34 -8.00 17.74 10.60
C SER A 34 -8.52 19.14 10.26
N SER A 35 -8.67 19.47 8.97
CA SER A 35 -9.14 20.79 8.51
C SER A 35 -10.67 20.86 8.57
N GLY A 36 -11.23 21.32 9.70
CA GLY A 36 -12.65 21.67 9.85
C GLY A 36 -13.40 20.87 10.93
N ASP A 37 -14.72 21.08 11.02
CA ASP A 37 -15.60 20.51 12.07
C ASP A 37 -15.82 18.99 11.99
N LYS A 38 -15.32 18.34 10.92
CA LYS A 38 -15.42 16.88 10.73
C LYS A 38 -14.09 16.35 10.23
N GLU A 39 -13.40 15.59 11.08
CA GLU A 39 -12.21 14.84 10.68
C GLU A 39 -12.56 13.89 9.53
N ARG A 40 -11.73 13.91 8.49
CA ARG A 40 -11.87 13.03 7.32
C ARG A 40 -10.77 11.98 7.35
N GLN A 41 -11.13 10.73 7.07
CA GLN A 41 -10.15 9.66 6.93
C GLN A 41 -10.28 8.96 5.58
N ARG A 42 -9.14 8.68 4.98
CA ARG A 42 -9.02 7.88 3.76
C ARG A 42 -8.07 6.73 4.01
N THR A 43 -8.50 5.52 3.69
CA THR A 43 -7.75 4.30 3.97
C THR A 43 -7.62 3.42 2.73
N THR A 44 -6.50 2.72 2.67
CA THR A 44 -6.28 1.60 1.76
C THR A 44 -5.81 0.44 2.60
N SER A 45 -6.66 -0.58 2.75
CA SER A 45 -6.26 -1.80 3.44
C SER A 45 -5.30 -2.62 2.59
N LEU A 46 -4.55 -3.53 3.22
CA LEU A 46 -3.68 -4.45 2.51
C LEU A 46 -4.45 -5.36 1.54
N ASP A 47 -5.64 -5.81 1.93
CA ASP A 47 -6.52 -6.63 1.09
C ASP A 47 -7.00 -5.85 -0.15
N GLU A 48 -7.44 -4.60 0.03
CA GLU A 48 -7.79 -3.71 -1.08
C GLU A 48 -6.61 -3.53 -2.04
N TYR A 49 -5.40 -3.37 -1.51
CA TYR A 49 -4.20 -3.27 -2.33
C TYR A 49 -3.93 -4.55 -3.14
N TYR A 50 -4.06 -5.73 -2.54
CA TYR A 50 -3.91 -7.01 -3.26
C TYR A 50 -4.96 -7.17 -4.36
N HIS A 51 -6.20 -6.74 -4.09
CA HIS A 51 -7.27 -6.71 -5.08
C HIS A 51 -6.95 -5.76 -6.25
N LEU A 52 -6.53 -4.52 -5.97
CA LEU A 52 -6.14 -3.54 -6.99
C LEU A 52 -4.97 -4.01 -7.86
N CYS A 53 -4.00 -4.71 -7.26
CA CYS A 53 -2.89 -5.34 -7.99
C CYS A 53 -3.34 -6.51 -8.87
N GLY A 54 -4.54 -7.05 -8.66
CA GLY A 54 -5.09 -8.17 -9.39
C GLY A 54 -4.42 -9.51 -9.05
N TYR A 55 -3.90 -9.66 -7.84
CA TYR A 55 -3.29 -10.93 -7.42
C TYR A 55 -4.32 -12.06 -7.40
N ASN A 56 -5.53 -11.80 -6.90
CA ASN A 56 -6.60 -12.80 -6.87
C ASN A 56 -6.95 -13.29 -8.29
N GLN A 57 -7.01 -12.37 -9.26
CA GLN A 57 -7.21 -12.73 -10.67
C GLN A 57 -6.05 -13.56 -11.22
N ALA A 58 -4.82 -13.23 -10.87
CA ALA A 58 -3.64 -13.98 -11.32
C ALA A 58 -3.59 -15.37 -10.69
N THR A 59 -3.93 -15.49 -9.42
CA THR A 59 -4.09 -16.75 -8.70
C THR A 59 -5.16 -17.61 -9.36
N PHE A 60 -6.34 -17.05 -9.65
CA PHE A 60 -7.40 -17.75 -10.36
C PHE A 60 -6.95 -18.26 -11.74
N GLN A 61 -6.24 -17.44 -12.52
CA GLN A 61 -5.72 -17.85 -13.83
C GLN A 61 -4.70 -18.98 -13.73
N ARG A 62 -3.85 -18.99 -12.70
CA ARG A 62 -2.91 -20.09 -12.44
C ARG A 62 -3.65 -21.37 -12.09
N TYR A 63 -4.64 -21.30 -11.20
CA TYR A 63 -5.45 -22.48 -10.85
C TYR A 63 -6.18 -23.02 -12.07
N LYS A 64 -6.79 -22.14 -12.88
CA LYS A 64 -7.43 -22.56 -14.14
C LYS A 64 -6.44 -23.29 -15.06
N HIS A 65 -5.24 -22.73 -15.26
CA HIS A 65 -4.20 -23.35 -16.08
C HIS A 65 -3.74 -24.70 -15.50
N GLN A 66 -3.61 -24.80 -14.18
CA GLN A 66 -3.27 -26.06 -13.49
C GLN A 66 -4.33 -27.12 -13.73
N SER A 67 -5.61 -26.80 -13.50
CA SER A 67 -6.72 -27.75 -13.71
C SER A 67 -6.86 -28.18 -15.17
N GLN A 68 -6.56 -27.30 -16.13
CA GLN A 68 -6.58 -27.64 -17.56
C GLN A 68 -5.41 -28.53 -17.98
N ASN A 69 -4.32 -28.54 -17.22
CA ASN A 69 -3.08 -29.28 -17.49
C ASN A 69 -2.72 -30.18 -16.30
N GLU A 70 -3.73 -30.81 -15.70
CA GLU A 70 -3.61 -31.50 -14.40
C GLU A 70 -2.53 -32.59 -14.41
N SER A 71 -2.47 -33.41 -15.48
CA SER A 71 -1.46 -34.47 -15.62
C SER A 71 -0.03 -33.92 -15.62
N VAL A 72 0.21 -32.83 -16.35
CA VAL A 72 1.51 -32.15 -16.40
C VAL A 72 1.82 -31.47 -15.07
N PHE A 73 0.81 -30.88 -14.42
CA PHE A 73 0.99 -30.27 -13.10
C PHE A 73 1.35 -31.30 -12.02
N GLN A 74 0.75 -32.49 -12.05
CA GLN A 74 1.10 -33.60 -11.16
C GLN A 74 2.53 -34.08 -11.39
N LEU A 75 2.95 -34.23 -12.67
CA LEU A 75 4.34 -34.53 -13.02
C LEU A 75 5.30 -33.50 -12.43
N ILE A 76 5.02 -32.20 -12.62
CA ILE A 76 5.84 -31.10 -12.08
C ILE A 76 5.92 -31.16 -10.55
N SER A 77 4.81 -31.45 -9.89
CA SER A 77 4.72 -31.48 -8.43
C SER A 77 5.51 -32.65 -7.81
N GLN A 78 5.73 -33.72 -8.58
CA GLN A 78 6.51 -34.88 -8.18
C GLN A 78 8.01 -34.76 -8.53
N LEU A 79 8.43 -33.69 -9.21
CA LEU A 79 9.84 -33.51 -9.56
C LEU A 79 10.72 -33.32 -8.30
N PRO A 80 11.92 -33.92 -8.25
CA PRO A 80 12.82 -33.73 -7.12
C PRO A 80 13.23 -32.26 -7.01
N SER A 81 13.46 -31.76 -5.79
CA SER A 81 13.90 -30.37 -5.59
C SER A 81 15.31 -30.15 -6.13
N LEU A 82 15.53 -29.02 -6.82
CA LEU A 82 16.89 -28.54 -7.15
C LEU A 82 17.57 -27.85 -5.96
N LYS A 83 16.82 -27.52 -4.91
CA LYS A 83 17.34 -26.88 -3.68
C LYS A 83 17.86 -27.97 -2.75
N THR A 84 19.01 -28.54 -3.08
CA THR A 84 19.70 -29.56 -2.28
C THR A 84 21.18 -29.26 -2.18
N THR A 85 21.80 -29.61 -1.05
CA THR A 85 23.25 -29.54 -0.85
C THR A 85 23.96 -30.83 -1.28
N ASN A 86 23.20 -31.89 -1.59
CA ASN A 86 23.73 -33.18 -2.02
C ASN A 86 23.85 -33.23 -3.55
N SER A 87 25.06 -33.46 -4.05
CA SER A 87 25.35 -33.54 -5.49
C SER A 87 24.60 -34.67 -6.21
N HIS A 88 24.38 -35.81 -5.54
CA HIS A 88 23.63 -36.93 -6.11
C HIS A 88 22.15 -36.57 -6.33
N ASP A 89 21.53 -35.93 -5.34
CA ASP A 89 20.14 -35.50 -5.44
C ASP A 89 19.98 -34.39 -6.49
N PHE A 90 20.96 -33.48 -6.58
CA PHE A 90 20.99 -32.47 -7.62
C PHE A 90 21.09 -33.10 -9.02
N LEU A 91 21.95 -34.09 -9.20
CA LEU A 91 22.09 -34.82 -10.46
C LEU A 91 20.80 -35.56 -10.82
N LEU A 92 20.16 -36.22 -9.86
CA LEU A 92 18.86 -36.89 -10.06
C LEU A 92 17.77 -35.90 -10.46
N ALA A 93 17.67 -34.77 -9.75
CA ALA A 93 16.74 -33.68 -10.03
C ALA A 93 16.94 -33.07 -11.43
N SER A 94 18.20 -32.95 -11.86
CA SER A 94 18.58 -32.40 -13.16
C SER A 94 18.27 -33.39 -14.29
N LYS A 95 18.64 -34.67 -14.13
CA LYS A 95 18.35 -35.73 -15.11
C LYS A 95 16.84 -35.85 -15.37
N LYS A 96 16.01 -35.87 -14.32
CA LYS A 96 14.55 -35.93 -14.48
C LYS A 96 13.99 -34.74 -15.25
N ARG A 97 14.43 -33.52 -14.94
CA ARG A 97 14.00 -32.31 -15.68
C ARG A 97 14.48 -32.28 -17.12
N PHE A 98 15.65 -32.87 -17.41
CA PHE A 98 16.16 -32.95 -18.76
C PHE A 98 15.32 -33.89 -19.62
N VAL A 99 14.87 -35.02 -19.06
CA VAL A 99 13.94 -35.95 -19.73
C VAL A 99 12.60 -35.25 -20.02
N ASP A 100 12.07 -34.50 -19.06
CA ASP A 100 10.77 -33.83 -19.20
C ASP A 100 10.86 -32.41 -19.80
N TYR A 101 12.01 -32.04 -20.38
CA TYR A 101 12.32 -30.64 -20.73
C TYR A 101 11.25 -29.99 -21.62
N ASP A 102 10.85 -30.67 -22.70
CA ASP A 102 9.87 -30.13 -23.65
C ASP A 102 8.50 -29.94 -23.00
N ILE A 103 8.09 -30.87 -22.14
CA ILE A 103 6.82 -30.80 -21.38
C ILE A 103 6.84 -29.59 -20.45
N LEU A 104 7.94 -29.40 -19.71
CA LEU A 104 8.12 -28.28 -18.78
C LEU A 104 8.16 -26.94 -19.52
N CYS A 105 8.89 -26.87 -20.62
CA CYS A 105 8.97 -25.69 -21.46
C CYS A 105 7.60 -25.32 -22.02
N ASN A 106 6.88 -26.28 -22.59
CA ASN A 106 5.53 -26.04 -23.12
C ASN A 106 4.57 -25.61 -21.99
N TYR A 107 4.61 -26.25 -20.82
CA TYR A 107 3.74 -25.89 -19.72
C TYR A 107 3.86 -24.43 -19.28
N TYR A 108 5.08 -23.87 -19.21
CA TYR A 108 5.31 -22.49 -18.75
C TYR A 108 5.36 -21.45 -19.87
N ASN A 109 5.85 -21.84 -21.05
CA ASN A 109 6.18 -20.93 -22.14
C ASN A 109 5.20 -20.98 -23.30
N ASN A 110 4.26 -21.95 -23.35
CA ASN A 110 3.22 -21.92 -24.37
C ASN A 110 2.47 -20.58 -24.33
N ASP A 111 2.40 -19.92 -25.47
CA ASP A 111 1.92 -18.54 -25.64
C ASP A 111 2.51 -17.51 -24.68
N ASN A 112 3.65 -17.81 -24.04
CA ASN A 112 4.24 -17.03 -22.97
C ASN A 112 3.26 -16.70 -21.83
N TRP A 113 2.26 -17.55 -21.56
CA TRP A 113 1.14 -17.22 -20.66
C TRP A 113 1.63 -16.82 -19.26
N SER A 114 2.62 -17.54 -18.71
CA SER A 114 3.17 -17.31 -17.38
C SER A 114 3.88 -15.95 -17.30
N SER A 115 4.70 -15.64 -18.30
CA SER A 115 5.41 -14.36 -18.41
C SER A 115 4.44 -13.19 -18.64
N LYS A 116 3.45 -13.35 -19.53
CA LYS A 116 2.38 -12.37 -19.75
C LYS A 116 1.60 -12.10 -18.47
N LEU A 117 1.29 -13.14 -17.70
CA LEU A 117 0.58 -13.02 -16.43
C LEU A 117 1.42 -12.26 -15.39
N LYS A 118 2.68 -12.64 -15.19
CA LYS A 118 3.61 -11.95 -14.29
C LYS A 118 3.74 -10.46 -14.66
N PHE A 119 3.91 -10.15 -15.95
CA PHE A 119 4.02 -8.78 -16.43
C PHE A 119 2.73 -7.98 -16.22
N LYS A 120 1.55 -8.57 -16.52
CA LYS A 120 0.26 -7.94 -16.24
C LYS A 120 0.08 -7.61 -14.75
N THR A 121 0.43 -8.52 -13.85
CA THR A 121 0.38 -8.28 -12.40
C THR A 121 1.37 -7.18 -11.98
N TYR A 122 2.57 -7.17 -12.55
CA TYR A 122 3.55 -6.11 -12.30
C TYR A 122 3.03 -4.73 -12.71
N ILE A 123 2.47 -4.60 -13.92
CA ILE A 123 1.88 -3.34 -14.41
C ILE A 123 0.71 -2.90 -13.53
N LYS A 124 -0.19 -3.82 -13.17
CA LYS A 124 -1.32 -3.51 -12.27
C LYS A 124 -0.84 -3.00 -10.91
N LYS A 125 0.17 -3.65 -10.33
CA LYS A 125 0.79 -3.24 -9.06
C LYS A 125 1.43 -1.86 -9.15
N GLN A 126 2.32 -1.66 -10.13
CA GLN A 126 3.18 -0.47 -10.22
C GLN A 126 2.42 0.78 -10.67
N ILE A 127 1.47 0.61 -11.59
CA ILE A 127 0.79 1.74 -12.23
C ILE A 127 -0.61 1.86 -11.64
N LYS A 128 -1.49 0.88 -11.86
CA LYS A 128 -2.92 1.05 -11.56
C LYS A 128 -3.22 1.13 -10.06
N ALA A 129 -2.66 0.24 -9.25
CA ALA A 129 -2.90 0.22 -7.82
C ALA A 129 -2.31 1.46 -7.14
N VAL A 130 -1.05 1.80 -7.45
CA VAL A 130 -0.38 2.99 -6.91
C VAL A 130 -1.10 4.27 -7.35
N GLU A 131 -1.50 4.38 -8.61
CA GLU A 131 -2.24 5.53 -9.12
C GLU A 131 -3.59 5.69 -8.43
N GLU A 132 -4.36 4.60 -8.23
CA GLU A 132 -5.61 4.64 -7.50
C GLU A 132 -5.39 5.08 -6.04
N ILE A 133 -4.35 4.57 -5.37
CA ILE A 133 -4.00 5.00 -4.01
C ILE A 133 -3.62 6.48 -3.96
N CYS A 134 -2.87 6.97 -4.95
CA CYS A 134 -2.53 8.40 -5.04
C CYS A 134 -3.80 9.24 -5.24
N LYS A 135 -4.71 8.82 -6.13
CA LYS A 135 -6.01 9.48 -6.35
C LYS A 135 -6.86 9.53 -5.09
N ARG A 136 -6.76 8.52 -4.20
CA ARG A 136 -7.39 8.56 -2.88
C ARG A 136 -6.84 9.68 -2.01
N LEU A 137 -5.60 10.15 -2.18
CA LEU A 137 -5.05 11.26 -1.38
C LEU A 137 -5.35 12.64 -2.00
N VAL A 138 -5.73 12.67 -3.27
CA VAL A 138 -6.06 13.90 -4.00
C VAL A 138 -7.55 13.90 -4.36
N VAL A 139 -7.89 13.95 -5.64
CA VAL A 139 -9.25 13.84 -6.18
C VAL A 139 -9.32 12.77 -7.28
N GLY A 140 -10.53 12.27 -7.55
CA GLY A 140 -10.78 11.37 -8.69
C GLY A 140 -10.52 9.89 -8.40
N SER A 141 -10.47 9.52 -7.13
CA SER A 141 -10.48 8.11 -6.68
C SER A 141 -11.82 7.46 -7.02
N LYS A 142 -11.80 6.19 -7.44
CA LYS A 142 -13.05 5.42 -7.62
C LYS A 142 -13.75 5.12 -6.30
N LYS A 143 -12.99 5.04 -5.20
CA LYS A 143 -13.50 4.75 -3.85
C LYS A 143 -14.17 5.95 -3.18
N TYR A 144 -13.74 7.17 -3.50
CA TYR A 144 -14.20 8.40 -2.85
C TYR A 144 -14.89 9.39 -3.81
N GLY A 145 -14.99 9.02 -5.09
CA GLY A 145 -15.69 9.80 -6.11
C GLY A 145 -17.19 9.86 -5.89
N ARG A 146 -17.85 10.84 -6.53
CA ARG A 146 -19.29 11.14 -6.38
C ARG A 146 -20.20 9.94 -6.67
N GLU A 147 -19.82 9.10 -7.63
CA GLU A 147 -20.58 7.93 -8.06
C GLU A 147 -20.24 6.66 -7.24
N SER A 148 -19.33 6.76 -6.27
CA SER A 148 -18.89 5.61 -5.50
C SER A 148 -19.97 5.17 -4.51
N LYS A 149 -20.45 3.93 -4.66
CA LYS A 149 -21.32 3.26 -3.68
C LYS A 149 -20.51 2.59 -2.56
N THR A 150 -19.18 2.57 -2.68
CA THR A 150 -18.27 1.74 -1.88
C THR A 150 -17.27 2.65 -1.17
N GLY A 151 -17.61 3.10 0.04
CA GLY A 151 -16.75 4.01 0.81
C GLY A 151 -17.32 4.47 2.14
N ILE A 152 -18.64 4.36 2.34
CA ILE A 152 -19.31 4.76 3.57
C ILE A 152 -19.40 3.54 4.49
N LYS A 153 -18.39 3.31 5.32
CA LYS A 153 -18.60 2.57 6.58
C LYS A 153 -19.11 3.61 7.58
N THR A 154 -20.42 3.81 7.66
CA THR A 154 -21.04 4.45 8.82
C THR A 154 -20.88 3.51 10.02
N ALA A 155 -20.50 4.07 11.17
CA ALA A 155 -20.45 3.32 12.42
C ALA A 155 -21.78 2.61 12.67
N THR A 156 -21.71 1.34 13.08
CA THR A 156 -22.85 0.67 13.71
C THR A 156 -23.00 1.29 15.10
N GLU A 157 -24.22 1.69 15.48
CA GLU A 157 -24.55 2.58 16.60
C GLU A 157 -24.05 2.14 18.01
N ASN A 158 -23.40 0.98 18.14
CA ASN A 158 -23.13 0.34 19.45
C ASN A 158 -21.65 0.20 19.84
N THR A 159 -20.71 0.95 19.26
CA THR A 159 -19.32 1.01 19.78
C THR A 159 -18.83 2.45 19.89
N SER A 160 -18.37 2.83 21.09
CA SER A 160 -17.85 4.16 21.45
C SER A 160 -16.48 4.49 20.81
N ILE A 161 -16.14 3.85 19.70
CA ILE A 161 -14.91 4.11 18.97
C ILE A 161 -15.22 5.21 17.95
N HIS A 162 -14.62 6.39 18.13
CA HIS A 162 -14.75 7.48 17.18
C HIS A 162 -14.18 7.06 15.82
N TYR A 163 -15.04 6.99 14.80
CA TYR A 163 -14.62 6.84 13.41
C TYR A 163 -14.84 8.15 12.66
N PRO A 164 -13.80 8.77 12.09
CA PRO A 164 -13.97 9.92 11.20
C PRO A 164 -14.66 9.50 9.89
N ASN A 165 -15.49 10.40 9.35
CA ASN A 165 -16.32 10.09 8.19
C ASN A 165 -15.48 10.09 6.89
N ALA A 166 -15.74 9.12 6.01
CA ALA A 166 -15.26 9.15 4.64
C ALA A 166 -16.03 10.23 3.86
N LEU A 167 -15.54 11.47 3.90
CA LEU A 167 -16.17 12.58 3.17
C LEU A 167 -15.96 12.40 1.65
N GLN A 168 -17.06 12.53 0.90
CA GLN A 168 -17.04 12.58 -0.57
C GLN A 168 -16.20 13.77 -1.04
N ASP A 169 -15.54 13.63 -2.20
CA ASP A 169 -14.87 14.75 -2.87
C ASP A 169 -15.87 15.90 -3.09
N ALA A 170 -15.77 16.98 -2.30
CA ALA A 170 -16.59 18.18 -2.50
C ALA A 170 -16.12 18.94 -3.74
N GLU A 171 -17.03 19.62 -4.43
CA GLU A 171 -16.84 20.38 -5.69
C GLU A 171 -15.78 21.51 -5.64
N LYS A 172 -15.03 21.67 -4.54
CA LYS A 172 -13.98 22.69 -4.41
C LYS A 172 -12.72 22.30 -5.18
N LEU A 173 -12.82 22.47 -6.49
CA LEU A 173 -11.71 22.76 -7.38
C LEU A 173 -10.91 23.97 -6.83
N LEU A 174 -9.58 23.87 -6.88
CA LEU A 174 -8.55 24.92 -6.76
C LEU A 174 -7.71 24.98 -5.49
N THR A 175 -7.98 24.22 -4.43
CA THR A 175 -7.10 24.31 -3.25
C THR A 175 -5.94 23.33 -3.35
N SER A 176 -4.71 23.86 -3.24
CA SER A 176 -3.52 23.02 -3.26
C SER A 176 -3.59 21.98 -2.14
N THR A 177 -3.19 20.74 -2.45
CA THR A 177 -3.20 19.62 -1.50
C THR A 177 -1.80 19.44 -0.93
N VAL A 178 -1.68 19.55 0.39
CA VAL A 178 -0.44 19.25 1.12
C VAL A 178 -0.53 17.83 1.65
N ILE A 179 0.41 16.98 1.29
CA ILE A 179 0.52 15.61 1.77
C ILE A 179 1.74 15.53 2.68
N ALA A 180 1.49 15.37 3.98
CA ALA A 180 2.51 15.25 5.00
C ALA A 180 2.79 13.77 5.31
N PHE A 181 4.02 13.33 5.05
CA PHE A 181 4.50 12.01 5.47
C PHE A 181 5.43 12.17 6.65
N GLY A 182 5.40 11.19 7.55
CA GLY A 182 6.51 10.93 8.46
C GLY A 182 7.83 10.73 7.72
N ASP A 183 8.87 11.41 8.17
CA ASP A 183 10.26 11.18 7.75
C ASP A 183 10.89 10.08 8.59
N ALA A 184 10.26 8.90 8.56
CA ALA A 184 10.75 7.70 9.20
C ALA A 184 11.95 7.11 8.44
N THR A 185 13.05 7.86 8.36
CA THR A 185 14.36 7.40 7.84
C THR A 185 15.02 6.35 8.73
N PHE A 186 14.30 5.83 9.74
CA PHE A 186 14.75 4.70 10.54
C PHE A 186 15.10 3.50 9.64
N TYR A 187 16.39 3.22 9.63
CA TYR A 187 17.10 2.29 8.75
C TYR A 187 16.82 0.83 9.16
N SER A 188 15.56 0.40 9.10
CA SER A 188 15.20 -0.99 9.39
C SER A 188 14.08 -1.45 8.46
N SER A 189 14.40 -1.60 7.18
CA SER A 189 13.58 -2.47 6.34
C SER A 189 13.76 -3.91 6.85
N MET A 190 12.83 -4.38 7.69
CA MET A 190 12.63 -5.83 7.81
C MET A 190 12.44 -6.39 6.41
N ARG A 191 13.20 -7.44 6.06
CA ARG A 191 13.15 -8.08 4.74
C ARG A 191 11.71 -8.48 4.41
N GLY A 192 11.12 -7.81 3.41
CA GLY A 192 9.77 -8.12 2.92
C GLY A 192 8.93 -6.90 2.57
N ASN A 193 9.23 -6.26 1.43
CA ASN A 193 8.29 -5.53 0.58
C ASN A 193 7.57 -4.24 1.05
N LYS A 194 7.51 -3.86 2.33
CA LYS A 194 6.74 -2.66 2.76
C LYS A 194 7.33 -1.33 2.29
N ALA A 195 8.65 -1.16 2.47
CA ALA A 195 9.35 0.05 2.02
C ALA A 195 9.17 0.28 0.51
N ALA A 196 9.00 -0.79 -0.29
CA ALA A 196 8.83 -0.66 -1.73
C ALA A 196 7.51 0.02 -2.11
N THR A 197 6.38 -0.38 -1.52
CA THR A 197 5.07 0.16 -1.91
C THR A 197 4.92 1.63 -1.52
N VAL A 198 5.33 2.02 -0.30
CA VAL A 198 5.31 3.43 0.13
C VAL A 198 6.29 4.27 -0.71
N LYS A 199 7.47 3.73 -1.05
CA LYS A 199 8.39 4.40 -2.00
C LYS A 199 7.76 4.64 -3.36
N LEU A 200 7.00 3.67 -3.88
CA LEU A 200 6.28 3.83 -5.16
C LEU A 200 5.20 4.89 -5.08
N ILE A 201 4.43 4.92 -3.99
CA ILE A 201 3.41 5.94 -3.75
C ILE A 201 4.05 7.32 -3.65
N LYS A 202 5.10 7.48 -2.82
CA LYS A 202 5.87 8.73 -2.72
C LYS A 202 6.39 9.19 -4.10
N LYS A 203 7.01 8.28 -4.86
CA LYS A 203 7.52 8.56 -6.21
C LYS A 203 6.40 8.97 -7.18
N LYS A 204 5.25 8.31 -7.13
CA LYS A 204 4.12 8.63 -8.01
C LYS A 204 3.49 9.97 -7.65
N LEU A 205 3.31 10.27 -6.36
CA LEU A 205 2.86 11.59 -5.90
C LEU A 205 3.82 12.69 -6.36
N GLN A 206 5.14 12.45 -6.30
CA GLN A 206 6.14 13.38 -6.83
C GLN A 206 5.98 13.59 -8.35
N GLN A 207 5.70 12.54 -9.12
CA GLN A 207 5.41 12.64 -10.56
C GLN A 207 4.10 13.37 -10.85
N MET A 208 3.12 13.30 -9.95
CA MET A 208 1.84 14.00 -10.08
C MET A 208 1.92 15.49 -9.70
N ARG A 209 3.08 16.01 -9.24
CA ARG A 209 3.29 17.42 -8.88
C ARG A 209 3.15 18.34 -10.11
N GLY A 210 1.91 18.63 -10.51
CA GLY A 210 1.53 19.64 -11.51
C GLY A 210 1.12 20.97 -10.87
N GLY A 211 1.90 21.49 -9.91
CA GLY A 211 1.63 22.76 -9.21
C GLY A 211 0.57 22.71 -8.10
N THR A 212 -0.33 21.72 -8.10
CA THR A 212 -1.45 21.62 -7.12
C THR A 212 -1.16 20.71 -5.92
N ILE A 213 -0.07 19.94 -5.93
CA ILE A 213 0.27 18.98 -4.86
C ILE A 213 1.62 19.34 -4.25
N GLN A 214 1.65 19.61 -2.95
CA GLN A 214 2.87 19.76 -2.16
C GLN A 214 3.07 18.51 -1.31
N ILE A 215 4.30 17.98 -1.29
CA ILE A 215 4.64 16.82 -0.44
C ILE A 215 5.64 17.30 0.59
N CYS A 216 5.33 17.11 1.87
CA CYS A 216 6.16 17.49 3.00
C CYS A 216 6.58 16.23 3.75
N PHE A 217 7.85 16.19 4.15
CA PHE A 217 8.37 15.16 5.05
C PHE A 217 8.56 15.81 6.42
N ILE A 218 7.92 15.24 7.44
CA ILE A 218 7.95 15.75 8.80
C ILE A 218 8.88 14.86 9.61
N ASP A 219 9.93 15.43 10.18
CA ASP A 219 10.77 14.74 11.14
C ASP A 219 9.94 14.28 12.34
N GLU A 220 9.87 12.96 12.53
CA GLU A 220 9.13 12.32 13.62
C GLU A 220 9.95 12.22 14.91
N TYR A 221 11.17 12.76 14.93
CA TYR A 221 12.00 12.75 16.11
C TYR A 221 11.26 13.33 17.34
N LEU A 222 11.08 12.48 18.35
CA LEU A 222 10.41 12.77 19.63
C LEU A 222 8.91 13.10 19.55
N THR A 223 8.23 12.88 18.41
CA THR A 223 6.79 13.17 18.29
C THR A 223 5.93 12.32 19.24
N SER A 224 6.37 11.09 19.55
CA SER A 224 5.72 10.23 20.55
C SER A 224 6.00 10.62 22.00
N GLN A 225 7.00 11.45 22.25
CA GLN A 225 7.39 11.92 23.59
C GLN A 225 6.85 13.31 23.89
N VAL A 226 6.30 14.02 22.89
CA VAL A 226 5.84 15.39 23.03
C VAL A 226 4.33 15.46 22.80
N CYS A 227 3.61 15.84 23.84
CA CYS A 227 2.17 16.09 23.81
C CYS A 227 1.82 17.09 22.70
N ASN A 228 0.96 16.71 21.75
CA ASN A 228 0.60 17.62 20.65
C ASN A 228 -0.19 18.85 21.14
N VAL A 229 -0.95 18.73 22.22
CA VAL A 229 -1.74 19.85 22.77
C VAL A 229 -0.83 20.77 23.59
N CYS A 230 -0.18 20.21 24.60
CA CYS A 230 0.51 20.93 25.65
C CYS A 230 2.01 21.19 25.38
N LYS A 231 2.57 20.61 24.32
CA LYS A 231 3.98 20.75 23.87
C LYS A 231 5.04 20.35 24.89
N ASN A 232 4.64 19.78 26.03
CA ASN A 232 5.54 19.23 27.02
C ASN A 232 6.07 17.87 26.56
N ARG A 233 7.35 17.64 26.83
CA ARG A 233 7.99 16.34 26.65
C ARG A 233 7.82 15.53 27.93
N THR A 234 7.18 14.38 27.83
CA THR A 234 7.02 13.45 28.95
C THR A 234 7.76 12.16 28.61
N LEU A 235 8.73 11.78 29.45
CA LEU A 235 9.50 10.54 29.30
C LEU A 235 8.92 9.39 30.15
N GLU A 236 7.86 9.67 30.91
CA GLU A 236 7.17 8.67 31.72
C GLU A 236 6.28 7.82 30.82
N ASN A 237 6.55 6.51 30.78
CA ASN A 237 5.64 5.55 30.17
C ASN A 237 4.31 5.66 30.93
N VAL A 238 3.21 5.93 30.21
CA VAL A 238 1.86 5.89 30.79
C VAL A 238 1.61 4.46 31.30
N SER A 239 1.81 4.24 32.59
CA SER A 239 1.43 3.02 33.25
C SER A 239 -0.09 2.96 33.22
N THR A 240 -0.63 2.04 32.42
CA THR A 240 -2.06 1.72 32.43
C THR A 240 -2.38 1.05 33.75
N ALA A 241 -2.63 1.85 34.80
CA ALA A 241 -3.24 1.35 36.01
C ALA A 241 -4.69 0.97 35.66
N THR A 242 -4.97 -0.34 35.64
CA THR A 242 -6.32 -0.88 35.55
C THR A 242 -7.12 -0.38 36.77
N PRO A 243 -8.31 0.23 36.58
CA PRO A 243 -9.19 0.51 37.70
C PRO A 243 -9.73 -0.81 38.25
N LYS A 244 -9.69 -0.96 39.58
CA LYS A 244 -10.39 -2.02 40.32
C LYS A 244 -11.91 -1.81 40.27
#